data_AF-A0A6M5YMQ0-F1
#
_entry.id   AF-A0A6M5YMQ0-F1
#
_cell.length_a   1.000
_cell.length_b   1.000
_cell.length_c   1.000
_cell.angle_alpha   90.00
_cell.angle_beta   90.00
_cell.angle_gamma   90.00
#
_symmetry.space_group_name_H-M   'P 1'
#
loop_
_entity.id
_entity.type
_entity.pdbx_description
1 polymer ?
#
loop_
_entity_poly.entity_id
_entity_poly.type
_entity_poly.pdbx_seq_one_letter_code
_entity_poly.pdbx_strand_id
1 'polypeptide(L)' 'MDVRRADDSRLVYTTNILPLTFRDREVLLQVAVHIEGCVFDSAGFYLVEWYCDNVWVADTALLLREIET' A
#
# COMPACT_ATOMS: atom_id res chain seq x y z
N MET A 1 4.04 4.81 0.59
CA MET A 1 3.27 3.57 0.51
C MET A 1 3.33 3.14 -0.92
N ASP A 2 3.65 1.88 -1.15
CA ASP A 2 3.80 1.31 -2.48
C ASP A 2 2.73 0.25 -2.70
N VAL A 3 2.20 0.17 -3.91
CA VAL A 3 1.37 -0.95 -4.36
C VAL A 3 2.16 -1.69 -5.43
N ARG A 4 2.42 -2.97 -5.21
CA ARG A 4 3.21 -3.83 -6.09
C ARG A 4 2.42 -5.04 -6.52
N ARG A 5 2.68 -5.54 -7.72
CA ARG A 5 2.13 -6.83 -8.16
C ARG A 5 2.93 -7.95 -7.50
N ALA A 6 2.26 -8.96 -6.96
CA ALA A 6 2.90 -9.95 -6.10
C ALA A 6 3.79 -10.96 -6.86
N ASP A 7 3.54 -11.19 -8.15
CA ASP A 7 4.26 -12.19 -8.95
C ASP A 7 5.63 -11.69 -9.45
N ASP A 8 5.73 -10.42 -9.83
CA ASP A 8 6.92 -9.82 -10.43
C ASP A 8 7.48 -8.62 -9.64
N SER A 9 6.85 -8.26 -8.51
CA SER A 9 7.22 -7.12 -7.67
C SER A 9 7.19 -5.75 -8.39
N ARG A 10 6.56 -5.67 -9.56
CA ARG A 10 6.43 -4.42 -10.34
C ARG A 10 5.63 -3.41 -9.54
N LEU A 11 6.18 -2.20 -9.43
CA LEU A 11 5.50 -1.06 -8.81
C LEU A 11 4.34 -0.58 -9.68
N VAL A 12 3.14 -0.59 -9.11
CA VAL A 12 1.88 -0.16 -9.75
C VAL A 12 1.56 1.27 -9.34
N TYR A 13 1.79 1.60 -8.07
CA TYR A 13 1.47 2.90 -7.51
C TYR A 13 2.40 3.24 -6.35
N THR A 14 2.70 4.52 -6.16
CA THR A 14 3.39 5.05 -4.99
C THR A 14 2.73 6.33 -4.53
N THR A 15 2.64 6.53 -3.21
CA THR A 15 2.22 7.80 -2.63
C THR A 15 3.39 8.79 -2.57
N ASN A 16 3.07 10.08 -2.45
CA ASN A 16 4.05 11.05 -1.96
C ASN A 16 4.47 10.74 -0.53
N ILE A 17 5.67 11.18 -0.15
CA ILE A 17 6.14 11.14 1.24
C ILE A 17 5.33 12.16 2.04
N LEU A 18 4.72 11.72 3.14
CA LEU A 18 3.97 12.58 4.05
C LEU A 18 4.67 12.58 5.42
N PRO A 19 4.88 13.76 6.03
CA PRO A 19 5.40 13.82 7.38
C PRO A 19 4.35 13.31 8.36
N LEU A 20 4.69 12.26 9.11
CA LEU A 20 3.87 11.75 10.20
C LEU A 20 4.54 12.13 11.53
N THR A 21 3.78 12.80 12.40
CA THR A 21 4.24 13.14 13.74
C THR A 21 3.57 12.22 14.74
N PHE A 22 4.36 11.32 15.32
CA PHE A 22 3.92 10.43 16.39
C PHE A 22 4.26 11.07 17.73
N ARG A 23 3.25 11.63 18.41
CA ARG A 23 3.45 12.31 19.69
C ARG A 23 3.87 11.34 20.80
N ASP A 24 3.32 10.12 20.79
CA ASP A 24 3.63 9.05 21.73
C ASP A 24 4.01 7.77 20.96
N ARG A 25 5.25 7.30 21.17
CA ARG A 25 5.85 6.19 20.38
C ARG A 25 5.40 4.80 20.81
N GLU A 26 4.65 4.69 21.90
CA GLU A 26 4.19 3.41 22.47
C GLU A 26 2.75 3.04 22.09
N VAL A 27 2.06 3.91 21.34
CA VAL A 27 0.65 3.71 20.98
C VAL A 27 0.56 3.08 19.59
N LEU A 28 -0.22 1.98 19.47
CA LEU A 28 -0.57 1.42 18.17
C LEU A 28 -1.43 2.41 17.41
N LEU A 29 -0.97 2.79 16.22
CA LEU A 29 -1.68 3.74 15.36
C LEU A 29 -2.46 2.99 14.31
N GLN A 30 -3.78 3.18 14.35
CA GLN A 30 -4.65 2.72 13.29
C GLN A 30 -4.76 3.81 12.23
N VAL A 31 -4.23 3.53 11.04
CA VAL A 31 -4.27 4.45 9.91
C VAL A 31 -5.33 3.98 8.93
N ALA A 32 -6.27 4.87 8.59
CA ALA A 32 -7.14 4.69 7.44
C ALA A 32 -6.61 5.57 6.31
N VAL A 33 -6.42 5.00 5.13
CA VAL A 33 -6.01 5.73 3.94
C VAL A 33 -6.98 5.51 2.80
N HIS A 34 -7.13 6.56 2.00
CA HIS A 34 -7.82 6.52 0.74
C HIS A 34 -6.80 6.61 -0.39
N ILE A 35 -6.89 5.69 -1.35
CA ILE A 35 -5.98 5.61 -2.49
C ILE A 35 -6.80 5.97 -3.73
N GLU A 36 -6.41 7.06 -4.40
CA GLU A 36 -7.03 7.51 -5.63
C GLU A 36 -6.04 7.42 -6.80
N GLY A 37 -6.55 7.17 -8.01
CA GLY A 37 -5.74 7.14 -9.22
C GLY A 37 -4.85 5.89 -9.38
N CYS A 38 -4.98 4.90 -8.50
CA CYS A 38 -4.29 3.61 -8.66
C CYS A 38 -5.01 2.78 -9.74
N VAL A 39 -4.32 2.56 -10.86
CA VAL A 39 -4.84 1.75 -11.98
C VAL A 39 -4.24 0.36 -11.89
N PHE A 40 -5.10 -0.65 -11.86
CA PHE A 40 -4.71 -2.06 -11.88
C PHE A 40 -4.95 -2.62 -13.28
N ASP A 41 -3.91 -3.22 -13.87
CA ASP A 41 -3.93 -3.68 -15.25
C ASP A 41 -4.47 -5.11 -15.43
N SER A 42 -4.56 -5.89 -14.35
CA SER A 42 -5.08 -7.24 -14.35
C SER A 42 -5.69 -7.63 -13.00
N ALA A 43 -6.55 -8.63 -12.94
CA ALA A 43 -6.88 -9.29 -11.69
C ALA A 43 -5.65 -10.01 -11.08
N GLY A 44 -5.68 -10.26 -9.78
CA GLY A 44 -4.63 -11.00 -9.09
C GLY A 44 -4.24 -10.43 -7.72
N PHE A 45 -3.12 -10.92 -7.20
CA PHE A 45 -2.57 -10.49 -5.92
C PHE A 45 -1.67 -9.27 -6.07
N TYR A 46 -1.89 -8.29 -5.21
CA TYR A 46 -1.07 -7.10 -5.05
C TYR A 46 -0.67 -6.96 -3.59
N LEU A 47 0.53 -6.44 -3.35
CA LEU A 47 1.03 -6.10 -2.02
C LEU A 47 0.94 -4.59 -1.84
N VAL A 48 0.39 -4.16 -0.71
CA VAL A 48 0.39 -2.76 -0.28
C VAL A 48 1.38 -2.64 0.87
N GLU A 49 2.47 -1.93 0.63
CA GLU A 49 3.60 -1.83 1.55
C GLU A 49 3.72 -0.42 2.14
N TRP A 50 3.94 -0.36 3.44
CA TRP A 50 4.12 0.87 4.20
C TRP A 50 5.57 1.07 4.58
N TYR A 51 6.03 2.29 4.39
CA TYR A 51 7.40 2.68 4.69
C TYR A 51 7.40 3.90 5.59
N CYS A 52 8.24 3.89 6.63
CA CYS A 52 8.58 5.03 7.47
C CYS A 52 10.09 5.23 7.40
N ASP A 53 10.55 6.43 7.02
CA ASP A 53 11.97 6.71 6.78
C ASP A 53 12.66 5.69 5.85
N ASN A 54 11.96 5.27 4.80
CA ASN A 54 12.36 4.21 3.85
C ASN A 54 12.57 2.82 4.48
N VAL A 55 12.15 2.61 5.71
CA VAL A 55 12.10 1.30 6.36
C VAL A 55 10.70 0.73 6.19
N TRP A 56 10.59 -0.50 5.70
CA TRP A 56 9.33 -1.23 5.62
C TRP A 56 8.80 -1.52 7.03
N VAL A 57 7.57 -1.10 7.31
CA VAL A 57 6.96 -1.19 8.66
C VAL A 57 5.72 -2.06 8.71
N ALA A 58 5.01 -2.21 7.59
CA ALA A 58 3.82 -3.04 7.50
C ALA A 58 3.47 -3.34 6.03
N ASP A 59 2.69 -4.38 5.82
CA ASP A 59 2.09 -4.68 4.53
C ASP A 59 0.68 -5.26 4.69
N THR A 60 -0.05 -5.30 3.58
CA THR A 60 -1.26 -6.11 3.44
C THR A 60 -1.42 -6.58 1.99
N ALA A 61 -2.07 -7.73 1.82
CA ALA A 61 -2.37 -8.27 0.49
C ALA A 61 -3.77 -7.83 0.02
N LEU A 62 -3.85 -7.44 -1.25
CA LEU A 62 -5.09 -7.21 -1.97
C LEU A 62 -5.26 -8.29 -3.03
N LEU A 63 -6.42 -8.95 -3.04
CA LEU A 63 -6.83 -9.84 -4.13
C LEU A 63 -7.88 -9.11 -4.97
N LEU A 64 -7.50 -8.71 -6.18
CA LEU A 64 -8.42 -8.19 -7.18
C LEU A 64 -8.98 -9.35 -8.00
N ARG A 65 -10.30 -9.35 -8.16
CA ARG A 65 -11.02 -10.33 -8.98
C ARG A 65 -11.41 -9.68 -10.30
N GLU A 66 -11.53 -10.49 -11.34
CA GLU A 66 -12.15 -10.06 -12.59
C GLU A 66 -13.56 -9.54 -12.32
N ILE A 67 -13.96 -8.51 -13.06
CA ILE A 67 -15.34 -8.04 -13.05
C ILE A 67 -16.12 -8.94 -14.00
N GLU A 68 -16.96 -9.81 -13.45
CA GLU A 68 -17.97 -10.51 -14.24
C GLU A 68 -18.92 -9.45 -14.81
N THR A 69 -18.90 -9.29 -16.14
CA THR A 69 -19.72 -8.32 -16.88
C THR A 69 -20.94 -8.99 -17.48
#